data_AF-A0A258ZAH3-F1
#
_entry.id   AF-A0A258ZAH3-F1
#
_cell.length_a   1.000
_cell.length_b   1.000
_cell.length_c   1.000
_cell.angle_alpha   90.00
_cell.angle_beta   90.00
_cell.angle_gamma   90.00
#
_symmetry.space_group_name_H-M   'P 1'
#
loop_
_entity.id
_entity.type
_entity.pdbx_description
1 polymer ?
#
loop_
_entity_poly.entity_id
_entity_poly.type
_entity_poly.pdbx_seq_one_letter_code
_entity_poly.pdbx_strand_id
1 'polypeptide(L)'
;MALGDNFGGRDRRILTRAIGTLAHLSRSLTSIASKPAALAAGFAILGAATSVGPVHAQSTFQTVVPSAILVDFSTGAILFDKDSEKRVAPGGIVKIMTGAIVFDEIRSGRITQDTLFTVSENAWRRGGGPSGGAAMFAAVKSNVRVGDLLIGALAISGNDAAIALAEGVAGT
;
A
#
# COMPACT_ATOMS: atom_id res chain seq x y z
N MET A 1 -10.96 -18.71 -27.06
CA MET A 1 -10.60 -17.87 -28.22
C MET A 1 -9.69 -16.77 -27.71
N ALA A 2 -8.42 -16.83 -28.14
CA ALA A 2 -7.23 -15.99 -27.94
C ALA A 2 -7.18 -14.89 -26.86
N LEU A 3 -6.24 -15.11 -25.93
CA LEU A 3 -5.42 -14.08 -25.28
C LEU A 3 -4.68 -13.25 -26.34
N GLY A 4 -4.64 -11.93 -26.16
CA GLY A 4 -4.01 -10.97 -27.09
C GLY A 4 -3.04 -10.04 -26.37
N ASP A 5 -1.88 -10.58 -26.06
CA ASP A 5 -0.53 -10.02 -26.08
C ASP A 5 -0.42 -8.53 -26.49
N ASN A 6 -0.27 -7.62 -25.51
CA ASN A 6 0.03 -6.21 -25.77
C ASN A 6 1.36 -5.75 -25.18
N PHE A 7 2.42 -6.52 -25.44
CA PHE A 7 3.82 -6.17 -25.15
C PHE A 7 4.67 -6.30 -26.43
N GLY A 8 4.45 -5.43 -27.42
CA GLY A 8 5.12 -5.53 -28.73
C GLY A 8 6.04 -4.36 -29.15
N GLY A 9 6.02 -3.22 -28.44
CA GLY A 9 6.56 -1.96 -29.01
C GLY A 9 7.90 -1.45 -28.48
N ARG A 10 8.23 -1.69 -27.21
CA ARG A 10 9.41 -1.08 -26.56
C ARG A 10 10.67 -1.94 -26.55
N ASP A 11 10.50 -3.26 -26.60
CA ASP A 11 11.62 -4.21 -26.44
C ASP A 11 12.42 -4.44 -27.74
N ARG A 12 11.76 -4.33 -28.89
CA ARG A 12 12.39 -4.53 -30.21
C ARG A 12 13.45 -3.48 -30.55
N ARG A 13 13.36 -2.26 -29.99
CA ARG A 13 14.36 -1.19 -30.20
C ARG A 13 15.65 -1.40 -29.41
N ILE A 14 15.59 -2.11 -28.28
CA ILE A 14 16.75 -2.40 -27.43
C ILE A 14 17.55 -3.55 -28.04
N LEU A 15 16.86 -4.60 -28.49
CA LEU A 15 17.48 -5.75 -29.18
C LEU A 15 18.13 -5.37 -30.52
N THR A 16 17.51 -4.49 -31.30
CA THR A 16 18.09 -4.04 -32.59
C THR A 16 19.35 -3.18 -32.39
N ARG A 17 19.40 -2.39 -31.30
CA ARG A 17 20.61 -1.62 -30.95
C ARG A 17 21.74 -2.51 -30.43
N ALA A 18 21.44 -3.51 -29.60
CA ALA A 18 22.44 -4.43 -29.06
C ALA A 18 23.12 -5.29 -30.14
N ILE A 19 22.38 -5.74 -31.15
CA ILE A 19 22.92 -6.56 -32.25
C ILE A 19 23.78 -5.70 -33.20
N GLY A 20 23.43 -4.43 -33.42
CA GLY A 20 24.23 -3.49 -34.22
C GLY A 20 25.60 -3.17 -33.62
N THR A 21 25.70 -3.05 -32.29
CA THR A 21 26.98 -2.79 -31.60
C THR A 21 27.90 -4.01 -31.59
N LEU A 22 27.36 -5.24 -31.54
CA LEU A 22 28.16 -6.46 -31.62
C LEU A 22 28.79 -6.67 -33.02
N ALA A 23 28.11 -6.25 -34.10
CA ALA A 23 28.63 -6.37 -35.46
C ALA A 23 29.80 -5.42 -35.75
N HIS A 24 29.83 -4.24 -35.13
CA HIS A 24 30.97 -3.31 -35.23
C HIS A 24 32.17 -3.72 -34.38
N LEU A 25 31.94 -4.48 -33.30
CA LEU A 25 33.03 -4.96 -32.44
C LEU A 25 33.83 -6.10 -33.09
N SER A 26 33.18 -6.92 -33.93
CA SER A 26 33.82 -8.06 -34.63
C SER A 26 34.79 -7.63 -35.76
N ARG A 27 34.49 -6.54 -36.49
CA ARG A 27 35.37 -6.03 -37.56
C ARG A 27 36.58 -5.25 -37.06
N SER A 28 36.52 -4.70 -35.85
CA SER A 28 37.66 -3.99 -35.24
C SER A 28 38.66 -4.93 -34.57
N LEU A 29 38.24 -6.14 -34.19
CA LEU A 29 39.13 -7.13 -33.54
C LEU A 29 40.02 -7.89 -34.52
N THR A 30 39.68 -7.96 -35.81
CA THR A 30 40.49 -8.65 -36.82
C THR A 30 41.67 -7.80 -37.33
N SER A 31 41.67 -6.48 -37.12
CA SER A 31 42.76 -5.59 -37.57
C SER A 31 43.91 -5.42 -36.56
N ILE A 32 43.75 -5.88 -35.31
CA ILE A 32 44.73 -5.66 -34.22
C ILE A 32 45.66 -6.88 -34.02
N ALA A 33 45.41 -7.99 -34.73
CA ALA A 33 46.17 -9.24 -34.56
C ALA A 33 47.54 -9.29 -35.28
N SER A 34 47.99 -8.23 -35.96
CA SER A 34 49.23 -8.23 -36.76
C SER A 34 50.37 -7.36 -36.21
N LYS A 35 50.23 -6.76 -35.02
CA LYS A 35 51.30 -5.93 -34.42
C LYS A 35 51.60 -6.36 -32.98
N PRO A 36 52.80 -6.89 -32.68
CA PRO A 36 53.12 -7.46 -31.36
C PRO A 36 53.20 -6.40 -30.23
N ALA A 37 53.21 -5.10 -30.56
CA ALA A 37 53.23 -4.01 -29.59
C ALA A 37 51.84 -3.61 -29.04
N ALA A 38 50.74 -4.04 -29.68
CA ALA A 38 49.39 -3.63 -29.27
C ALA A 38 48.80 -4.48 -28.13
N LEU A 39 49.36 -5.67 -27.87
CA LEU A 39 48.85 -6.60 -26.85
C LEU A 39 49.15 -6.13 -25.41
N ALA A 40 50.25 -5.40 -25.20
CA ALA A 40 50.62 -4.88 -23.89
C ALA A 40 49.76 -3.68 -23.45
N ALA A 41 49.27 -2.87 -24.40
CA ALA A 41 48.40 -1.73 -24.11
C ALA A 41 46.94 -2.13 -23.83
N GLY A 42 46.47 -3.25 -24.42
CA GLY A 42 45.11 -3.75 -24.21
C GLY A 42 44.86 -4.28 -22.79
N PHE A 43 45.88 -4.84 -22.15
CA PHE A 43 45.78 -5.33 -20.76
C PHE A 43 45.77 -4.21 -19.72
N ALA A 44 46.40 -3.06 -20.03
CA ALA A 44 46.44 -1.92 -19.11
C ALA A 44 45.09 -1.18 -19.01
N ILE A 45 44.25 -1.23 -20.05
CA ILE A 45 42.96 -0.54 -20.07
C ILE A 45 41.84 -1.38 -19.42
N LEU A 46 41.97 -2.72 -19.40
CA LEU A 46 40.97 -3.58 -18.75
C LEU A 46 41.09 -3.61 -17.20
N GLY A 47 42.25 -3.22 -16.65
CA GLY A 47 42.48 -3.14 -15.20
C GLY A 47 41.96 -1.86 -14.53
N ALA A 48 41.59 -0.83 -15.28
CA ALA A 48 41.27 0.50 -14.75
C ALA A 48 39.77 0.75 -14.50
N ALA A 49 38.89 -0.22 -14.74
CA ALA A 49 37.43 -0.04 -14.64
C ALA A 49 36.78 -0.72 -13.41
N THR A 50 37.55 -1.27 -12.48
CA THR A 50 37.01 -2.02 -11.32
C THR A 50 36.88 -1.21 -10.02
N SER A 51 37.02 0.12 -10.07
CA SER A 51 36.67 0.96 -8.91
C SER A 51 35.15 1.10 -8.78
N VAL A 52 34.47 -0.01 -8.50
CA VAL A 52 33.15 0.01 -7.88
C VAL A 52 33.40 0.50 -6.47
N GLY A 53 33.22 1.81 -6.25
CA GLY A 53 33.25 2.38 -4.90
C GLY A 53 32.28 1.61 -4.00
N PRO A 54 32.45 1.66 -2.67
CA PRO A 54 31.56 0.96 -1.76
C PRO A 54 30.13 1.43 -2.03
N VAL A 55 29.34 0.57 -2.67
CA VAL A 55 27.90 0.67 -2.68
C VAL A 55 27.54 0.59 -1.20
N HIS A 56 27.21 1.74 -0.63
CA HIS A 56 26.65 1.77 0.71
C HIS A 56 25.36 0.98 0.60
N ALA A 57 25.39 -0.27 1.07
CA ALA A 57 24.18 -1.04 1.24
C ALA A 57 23.23 -0.14 2.02
N GLN A 58 22.13 0.25 1.37
CA GLN A 58 21.13 1.09 1.99
C GLN A 58 20.73 0.36 3.28
N SER A 59 21.02 0.98 4.42
CA SER A 59 20.72 0.45 5.74
C SER A 59 19.32 -0.16 5.70
N THR A 60 19.22 -1.47 5.98
CA THR A 60 17.93 -2.15 6.05
C THR A 60 17.03 -1.34 6.97
N PHE A 61 15.93 -0.80 6.44
CA PHE A 61 15.01 0.03 7.22
C PHE A 61 14.56 -0.75 8.46
N GLN A 62 14.80 -0.19 9.65
CA GLN A 62 14.42 -0.77 10.93
C GLN A 62 13.40 0.11 11.63
N THR A 63 12.42 -0.53 12.29
CA THR A 63 11.41 0.15 13.10
C THR A 63 11.40 -0.45 14.51
N VAL A 64 11.04 0.38 15.50
CA VAL A 64 10.90 -0.07 16.90
C VAL A 64 9.62 -0.87 17.15
N VAL A 65 8.65 -0.83 16.23
CA VAL A 65 7.35 -1.49 16.41
C VAL A 65 7.45 -3.00 16.20
N PRO A 66 6.64 -3.83 16.90
CA PRO A 66 6.70 -5.27 16.77
C PRO A 66 6.29 -5.80 15.39
N SER A 67 5.35 -5.13 14.72
CA SER A 67 4.82 -5.51 13.41
C SER A 67 4.51 -4.28 12.57
N ALA A 68 4.76 -4.34 11.26
CA ALA A 68 4.48 -3.29 10.30
C ALA A 68 4.48 -3.83 8.87
N ILE A 69 3.68 -3.22 8.01
CA ILE A 69 3.68 -3.47 6.56
C ILE A 69 3.55 -2.14 5.82
N LEU A 70 4.25 -1.99 4.70
CA LEU A 70 4.11 -0.89 3.77
C LEU A 70 3.82 -1.46 2.38
N VAL A 71 2.69 -1.06 1.81
CA VAL A 71 2.22 -1.52 0.50
C VAL A 71 2.03 -0.31 -0.40
N ASP A 72 2.54 -0.39 -1.63
CA ASP A 72 2.17 0.55 -2.68
C ASP A 72 0.75 0.23 -3.15
N PHE A 73 -0.17 1.19 -3.01
CA PHE A 73 -1.58 0.98 -3.34
C PHE A 73 -1.83 0.71 -4.82
N SER A 74 -1.04 1.32 -5.72
CA SER A 74 -1.29 1.23 -7.17
C SER A 74 -0.88 -0.13 -7.75
N THR A 75 0.18 -0.72 -7.21
CA THR A 75 0.79 -1.96 -7.72
C THR A 75 0.56 -3.15 -6.81
N GLY A 76 0.20 -2.93 -5.55
CA GLY A 76 0.16 -3.96 -4.52
C GLY A 76 1.55 -4.42 -4.06
N ALA A 77 2.62 -3.75 -4.49
CA ALA A 77 3.98 -4.13 -4.11
C ALA A 77 4.21 -3.91 -2.61
N ILE A 78 4.67 -4.95 -1.92
CA ILE A 78 5.11 -4.85 -0.52
C ILE A 78 6.50 -4.22 -0.52
N LEU A 79 6.60 -3.00 -0.01
CA LEU A 79 7.84 -2.23 0.08
C LEU A 79 8.59 -2.48 1.40
N PHE A 80 7.85 -2.91 2.42
CA PHE A 80 8.40 -3.29 3.72
C PHE A 80 7.45 -4.25 4.42
N ASP A 81 7.99 -5.31 5.02
CA ASP A 81 7.26 -6.26 5.85
C ASP A 81 8.07 -6.59 7.10
N LYS A 82 7.43 -6.49 8.25
CA LYS A 82 7.92 -6.96 9.54
C LYS A 82 6.76 -7.62 10.28
N ASP A 83 6.77 -8.95 10.37
CA ASP A 83 5.76 -9.75 11.09
C ASP A 83 4.30 -9.34 10.76
N SER A 84 4.00 -9.00 9.51
CA SER A 84 2.68 -8.47 9.10
C SER A 84 1.52 -9.46 9.32
N GLU A 85 1.79 -10.75 9.19
CA GLU A 85 0.82 -11.84 9.39
C GLU A 85 0.56 -12.19 10.86
N LYS A 86 1.28 -11.55 11.79
CA LYS A 86 1.09 -11.80 13.22
C LYS A 86 -0.26 -11.26 13.67
N ARG A 87 -1.10 -12.13 14.24
CA ARG A 87 -2.37 -11.72 14.84
C ARG A 87 -2.15 -10.79 16.03
N VAL A 88 -2.75 -9.61 15.96
CA VAL A 88 -2.74 -8.59 17.01
C VAL A 88 -4.15 -8.05 17.20
N ALA A 89 -4.44 -7.50 18.39
CA ALA A 89 -5.67 -6.76 18.59
C ALA A 89 -5.66 -5.52 17.68
N PRO A 90 -6.68 -5.33 16.81
CA PRO A 90 -6.69 -4.21 15.86
C PRO A 90 -6.89 -2.84 16.53
N GLY A 91 -7.28 -2.81 17.81
CA GLY A 91 -7.60 -1.58 18.53
C GLY A 91 -8.70 -0.79 17.81
N GLY A 92 -8.57 0.54 17.79
CA GLY A 92 -9.54 1.42 17.16
C GLY A 92 -9.63 1.29 15.63
N ILE A 93 -8.61 0.72 14.96
CA ILE A 93 -8.55 0.59 13.50
C ILE A 93 -9.67 -0.32 12.97
N VAL A 94 -10.22 -1.21 13.80
CA VAL A 94 -11.36 -2.05 13.45
C VAL A 94 -12.57 -1.26 12.93
N LYS A 95 -12.72 0.02 13.34
CA LYS A 95 -13.80 0.90 12.88
C LYS A 95 -13.76 1.20 11.37
N ILE A 96 -12.61 1.00 10.72
CA ILE A 96 -12.52 1.07 9.25
C ILE A 96 -13.44 0.03 8.61
N MET A 97 -13.51 -1.19 9.18
CA MET A 97 -14.43 -2.21 8.69
C MET A 97 -15.89 -1.85 8.94
N THR A 98 -16.20 -1.28 10.11
CA THR A 98 -17.55 -0.75 10.40
C THR A 98 -17.96 0.30 9.37
N GLY A 99 -17.09 1.27 9.10
CA GLY A 99 -17.33 2.28 8.06
C GLY A 99 -17.50 1.66 6.68
N ALA A 100 -16.67 0.68 6.31
CA ALA A 100 -16.76 -0.01 5.02
C ALA A 100 -18.12 -0.67 4.80
N ILE A 101 -18.68 -1.34 5.82
CA ILE A 101 -20.01 -1.94 5.75
C ILE A 101 -21.08 -0.85 5.57
N VAL A 102 -21.05 0.20 6.38
CA VAL A 102 -22.03 1.31 6.27
C VAL A 102 -21.95 1.98 4.89
N PHE A 103 -20.75 2.18 4.34
CA PHE A 103 -20.61 2.71 2.98
C PHE A 103 -21.16 1.77 1.92
N ASP A 104 -21.09 0.46 2.12
CA ASP A 104 -21.71 -0.52 1.21
C ASP A 104 -23.25 -0.47 1.30
N GLU A 105 -23.81 -0.33 2.49
CA GLU A 105 -25.24 -0.10 2.70
C GLU A 105 -25.72 1.17 1.98
N ILE A 106 -24.97 2.28 2.11
CA ILE A 106 -25.25 3.53 1.41
C ILE A 106 -25.16 3.34 -0.10
N ARG A 107 -24.10 2.68 -0.59
CA ARG A 107 -23.89 2.42 -2.02
C ARG A 107 -25.01 1.56 -2.61
N SER A 108 -25.50 0.60 -1.85
CA SER A 108 -26.62 -0.27 -2.25
C SER A 108 -27.98 0.41 -2.20
N GLY A 109 -28.07 1.62 -1.65
CA GLY A 109 -29.30 2.39 -1.52
C GLY A 109 -30.21 1.93 -0.38
N ARG A 110 -29.76 1.03 0.51
CA ARG A 110 -30.55 0.57 1.67
C ARG A 110 -30.70 1.67 2.72
N ILE A 111 -29.68 2.52 2.87
CA ILE A 111 -29.69 3.71 3.71
C ILE A 111 -29.06 4.88 2.96
N THR A 112 -29.17 6.08 3.51
CA THR A 112 -28.51 7.29 3.00
C THR A 112 -27.70 7.95 4.13
N GLN A 113 -26.88 8.94 3.81
CA GLN A 113 -26.20 9.73 4.84
C GLN A 113 -27.17 10.48 5.76
N ASP A 114 -28.37 10.82 5.26
CA ASP A 114 -29.42 11.52 6.00
C ASP A 114 -30.34 10.59 6.78
N THR A 115 -30.23 9.27 6.58
CA THR A 115 -30.97 8.29 7.38
C THR A 115 -30.65 8.51 8.86
N LEU A 116 -31.70 8.53 9.69
CA LEU A 116 -31.57 8.74 11.13
C LEU A 116 -31.48 7.39 11.84
N PHE A 117 -30.42 7.22 12.64
CA PHE A 117 -30.31 6.11 13.59
C PHE A 117 -30.49 6.63 15.01
N THR A 118 -31.20 5.84 15.81
CA THR A 118 -31.43 6.15 17.22
C THR A 118 -30.24 5.64 18.04
N VAL A 119 -29.66 6.52 18.85
CA VAL A 119 -28.59 6.16 19.79
C VAL A 119 -29.19 5.34 20.93
N SER A 120 -28.86 4.05 20.97
CA SER A 120 -29.35 3.18 22.04
C SER A 120 -28.69 3.48 23.38
N GLU A 121 -29.28 2.95 24.44
CA GLU A 121 -28.66 2.95 25.76
C GLU A 121 -27.38 2.11 25.80
N ASN A 122 -27.29 1.06 24.97
CA ASN A 122 -26.09 0.24 24.85
C ASN A 122 -24.94 1.04 24.21
N ALA A 123 -25.20 1.74 23.09
CA ALA A 123 -24.23 2.63 22.45
C ALA A 123 -23.73 3.71 23.41
N TRP A 124 -24.65 4.39 24.11
CA TRP A 124 -24.29 5.41 25.08
C TRP A 124 -23.48 4.84 26.27
N ARG A 125 -23.91 3.72 26.85
CA ARG A 125 -23.30 3.15 28.06
C ARG A 125 -21.94 2.53 27.80
N ARG A 126 -21.80 1.78 26.70
CA ARG A 126 -20.58 1.01 26.39
C ARG A 126 -19.62 1.72 25.45
N GLY A 127 -20.11 2.70 24.68
CA GLY A 127 -19.29 3.47 23.74
C GLY A 127 -19.27 4.97 23.99
N GLY A 128 -20.20 5.50 24.80
CA GLY A 128 -20.31 6.93 25.08
C GLY A 128 -19.52 7.37 26.30
N GLY A 129 -19.88 8.52 26.86
CA GLY A 129 -19.18 9.13 28.01
C GLY A 129 -18.92 8.20 29.20
N PRO A 130 -19.88 7.36 29.65
CA PRO A 130 -19.64 6.42 30.75
C PRO A 130 -18.58 5.35 30.48
N SER A 131 -18.25 5.08 29.21
CA SER A 131 -17.30 4.01 28.85
C SER A 131 -15.85 4.35 29.15
N GLY A 132 -15.52 5.65 29.30
CA GLY A 132 -14.14 6.14 29.44
C GLY A 132 -13.29 6.02 28.16
N GLY A 133 -13.87 5.52 27.05
CA GLY A 133 -13.21 5.45 25.75
C GLY A 133 -13.47 6.69 24.88
N ALA A 134 -12.93 6.68 23.66
CA ALA A 134 -13.26 7.68 22.66
C ALA A 134 -14.76 7.64 22.34
N ALA A 135 -15.42 8.79 22.36
CA ALA A 135 -16.85 8.94 22.16
C ALA A 135 -17.14 10.24 21.41
N MET A 136 -18.21 10.27 20.63
CA MET A 136 -18.78 11.53 20.11
C MET A 136 -19.74 12.20 21.10
N PHE A 137 -20.05 11.53 22.21
CA PHE A 137 -20.94 11.98 23.27
C PHE A 137 -22.38 12.20 22.79
N ALA A 138 -22.85 11.32 21.91
CA ALA A 138 -24.23 11.39 21.43
C ALA A 138 -25.22 11.14 22.58
N ALA A 139 -26.29 11.94 22.64
CA ALA A 139 -27.29 11.82 23.70
C ALA A 139 -28.08 10.51 23.52
N VAL A 140 -28.34 9.82 24.63
CA VAL A 140 -29.14 8.58 24.62
C VAL A 140 -30.55 8.86 24.08
N LYS A 141 -31.07 7.96 23.25
CA LYS A 141 -32.37 8.07 22.54
C LYS A 141 -32.46 9.22 21.53
N SER A 142 -31.36 9.93 21.25
CA SER A 142 -31.34 10.92 20.17
C SER A 142 -31.30 10.26 18.80
N ASN A 143 -31.82 10.96 17.80
CA ASN A 143 -31.73 10.55 16.40
C ASN A 143 -30.60 11.33 15.72
N VAL A 144 -29.61 10.61 15.20
CA VAL A 144 -28.42 11.19 14.57
C VAL A 144 -28.34 10.67 13.14
N ARG A 145 -27.96 11.55 12.20
CA ARG A 145 -27.77 11.16 10.80
C ARG A 145 -26.60 10.18 10.68
N VAL A 146 -26.72 9.20 9.79
CA VAL A 146 -25.65 8.25 9.46
C VAL A 146 -24.35 8.97 9.10
N GLY A 147 -24.42 10.08 8.35
CA GLY A 147 -23.24 10.88 8.01
C GLY A 147 -22.50 11.44 9.24
N ASP A 148 -23.25 11.94 10.23
CA ASP A 148 -22.67 12.48 11.46
C ASP A 148 -22.08 11.36 12.34
N LEU A 149 -22.74 10.19 12.38
CA LEU A 149 -22.22 9.00 13.05
C LEU A 149 -20.94 8.49 12.37
N LEU A 150 -20.86 8.51 11.04
CA LEU A 150 -19.63 8.14 10.31
C LEU A 150 -18.48 9.07 10.65
N ILE A 151 -18.72 10.38 10.74
CA ILE A 151 -17.72 11.35 11.19
C ILE A 151 -17.31 11.05 12.64
N GLY A 152 -18.27 10.82 13.54
CA GLY A 152 -18.00 10.45 14.93
C GLY A 152 -17.13 9.19 15.04
N ALA A 153 -17.45 8.15 14.27
CA ALA A 153 -16.75 6.86 14.32
C ALA A 153 -15.37 6.91 13.66
N LEU A 154 -15.17 7.65 12.57
CA LEU A 154 -13.95 7.60 11.76
C LEU A 154 -12.98 8.75 12.07
N ALA A 155 -13.47 9.95 12.38
CA ALA A 155 -12.63 11.10 12.69
C ALA A 155 -12.27 11.17 14.18
N ILE A 156 -13.24 10.93 15.06
CA ILE A 156 -13.05 11.00 16.52
C ILE A 156 -12.76 9.60 17.11
N SER A 157 -12.91 8.54 16.32
CA SER A 157 -12.85 7.14 16.79
C SER A 157 -13.90 6.83 17.86
N GLY A 158 -15.04 7.54 17.83
CA GLY A 158 -16.13 7.39 18.79
C GLY A 158 -16.71 5.98 18.79
N ASN A 159 -16.70 5.32 19.95
CA ASN A 159 -17.22 3.98 20.14
C ASN A 159 -18.76 3.98 20.13
N ASP A 160 -19.39 4.99 20.73
CA ASP A 160 -20.84 5.21 20.68
C ASP A 160 -21.35 5.29 19.25
N ALA A 161 -20.67 6.07 18.41
CA ALA A 161 -20.99 6.22 17.00
C ALA A 161 -20.88 4.88 16.25
N ALA A 162 -19.81 4.13 16.48
CA ALA A 162 -19.60 2.83 15.86
C ALA A 162 -20.66 1.80 16.27
N ILE A 163 -21.05 1.78 17.54
CA ILE A 163 -22.13 0.90 18.03
C ILE A 163 -23.48 1.32 17.43
N ALA A 164 -23.81 2.61 17.42
CA ALA A 164 -25.05 3.10 16.83
C ALA A 164 -25.16 2.80 15.32
N LEU A 165 -24.06 2.90 14.58
CA LEU A 165 -24.00 2.48 13.18
C LEU A 165 -24.24 0.98 13.01
N ALA A 166 -23.61 0.16 13.85
CA ALA A 166 -23.78 -1.30 13.80
C ALA A 166 -25.22 -1.69 14.12
N GLU A 167 -25.79 -1.14 15.19
CA GLU A 167 -27.18 -1.38 15.60
C GLU A 167 -28.17 -0.92 14.53
N GLY A 168 -27.94 0.24 13.90
CA GLY A 168 -28.81 0.76 12.86
C GLY A 168 -28.76 -0.02 11.55
N VAL A 169 -27.60 -0.58 11.19
CA VAL A 169 -27.43 -1.42 9.97
C VAL A 169 -27.87 -2.87 10.19
N ALA A 170 -27.40 -3.49 11.27
CA ALA A 170 -27.60 -4.92 11.52
C ALA A 170 -28.84 -5.23 12.37
N GLY A 171 -29.41 -4.22 13.05
CA GLY A 171 -30.59 -4.35 13.91
C GLY A 171 -30.31 -4.81 15.34
N THR A 172 -29.04 -4.95 15.76
CA THR A 172 -28.64 -5.48 17.08
C THR A 172 -27.35 -4.87 17.60
#